data_AF-A0A502YE99-F1
#
_entry.id   AF-A0A502YE99-F1
#
_cell.length_a   1.000
_cell.length_b   1.000
_cell.length_c   1.000
_cell.angle_alpha   90.00
_cell.angle_beta   90.00
_cell.angle_gamma   90.00
#
_symmetry.space_group_name_H-M   'P 1'
#
loop_
_entity.id
_entity.type
_entity.pdbx_description
1 polymer ?
#
loop_
_entity_poly.entity_id
_entity_poly.type
_entity_poly.pdbx_seq_one_letter_code
_entity_poly.pdbx_strand_id
1 'polypeptide(L)'
;YAAADVRERMRTDGSAITIAFADPIFRAQGLRDDTYGEAKRFFEMSDWQLHEVVCHCHVGANMPARWAASRVRAAISPGAGILAWLRAVFMH
;
A
#
# COMPACT_ATOMS: atom_id res chain seq x y z
N TYR A 1 6.55 14.55 -1.80
CA TYR A 1 5.26 13.82 -1.76
C TYR A 1 4.49 14.22 -3.02
N ALA A 2 3.95 13.27 -3.80
CA ALA A 2 3.21 13.59 -5.03
C ALA A 2 1.79 14.11 -4.73
N ALA A 3 1.21 14.90 -5.64
CA ALA A 3 -0.18 15.33 -5.57
C ALA A 3 -1.13 14.12 -5.54
N ALA A 4 -2.32 14.27 -4.93
CA ALA A 4 -3.23 13.15 -4.68
C ALA A 4 -3.68 12.45 -5.97
N ASP A 5 -4.02 13.22 -7.00
CA ASP A 5 -4.47 12.72 -8.29
C ASP A 5 -3.34 12.05 -9.10
N VAL A 6 -2.10 12.54 -8.96
CA VAL A 6 -0.91 11.90 -9.53
C VAL A 6 -0.64 10.59 -8.80
N ARG A 7 -0.71 10.60 -7.47
CA ARG A 7 -0.46 9.44 -6.62
C ARG A 7 -1.41 8.30 -6.94
N GLU A 8 -2.70 8.58 -7.10
CA GLU A 8 -3.72 7.59 -7.45
C GLU A 8 -3.36 6.78 -8.71
N ARG A 9 -2.69 7.43 -9.67
CA ARG A 9 -2.31 6.84 -10.97
C ARG A 9 -0.90 6.23 -10.99
N MET A 10 -0.14 6.33 -9.89
CA MET A 10 1.23 5.82 -9.85
C MET A 10 1.25 4.30 -10.01
N ARG A 11 2.19 3.82 -10.82
CA ARG A 11 2.45 2.41 -11.11
C ARG A 11 3.94 2.23 -11.37
N THR A 12 4.51 1.14 -10.87
CA THR A 12 5.89 0.76 -11.14
C THR A 12 5.98 -0.76 -11.31
N ASP A 13 6.63 -1.21 -12.36
CA ASP A 13 6.90 -2.63 -12.59
C ASP A 13 7.77 -3.23 -11.47
N GLY A 14 7.46 -4.46 -11.07
CA GLY A 14 8.18 -5.16 -9.99
C GLY A 14 7.90 -4.62 -8.59
N SER A 15 6.97 -3.68 -8.44
CA SER A 15 6.47 -3.24 -7.14
C SER A 15 5.66 -4.33 -6.43
N ALA A 16 5.46 -4.17 -5.11
CA ALA A 16 4.58 -5.04 -4.34
C ALA A 16 3.14 -5.05 -4.90
N ILE A 17 2.67 -3.94 -5.48
CA ILE A 17 1.33 -3.84 -6.08
C ILE A 17 1.25 -4.69 -7.34
N THR A 18 2.25 -4.63 -8.22
CA THR A 18 2.30 -5.51 -9.41
C THR A 18 2.35 -6.99 -9.05
N ILE A 19 3.05 -7.36 -7.97
CA ILE A 19 3.07 -8.74 -7.48
C ILE A 19 1.69 -9.16 -6.98
N ALA A 20 1.00 -8.30 -6.22
CA ALA A 20 -0.37 -8.57 -5.79
C ALA A 20 -1.35 -8.68 -6.97
N PHE A 21 -1.19 -7.82 -7.98
CA PHE A 21 -2.01 -7.86 -9.19
C PHE A 21 -1.81 -9.15 -10.01
N ALA A 22 -0.60 -9.72 -10.00
CA ALA A 22 -0.32 -10.98 -10.67
C ALA A 22 -0.95 -12.21 -9.96
N ASP A 23 -1.39 -12.07 -8.71
CA ASP A 23 -2.02 -13.16 -7.96
C ASP A 23 -3.47 -13.40 -8.45
N PRO A 24 -3.80 -14.60 -8.95
CA PRO A 24 -5.14 -14.89 -9.46
C PRO A 24 -6.23 -14.79 -8.39
N ILE A 25 -5.90 -14.99 -7.11
CA ILE A 25 -6.86 -14.88 -5.99
C ILE A 25 -7.29 -13.43 -5.84
N PHE A 26 -6.36 -12.47 -5.82
CA PHE A 26 -6.70 -11.06 -5.70
C PHE A 26 -7.45 -10.54 -6.92
N ARG A 27 -7.09 -11.02 -8.12
CA ARG A 27 -7.83 -10.73 -9.36
C ARG A 27 -9.27 -11.22 -9.29
N ALA A 28 -9.48 -12.46 -8.85
CA ALA A 28 -10.80 -13.04 -8.69
C ALA A 28 -11.65 -12.32 -7.62
N GLN A 29 -11.01 -11.76 -6.59
CA GLN A 29 -11.67 -10.97 -5.54
C GLN A 29 -11.97 -9.52 -5.94
N GLY A 30 -11.50 -9.06 -7.11
CA GLY A 30 -11.85 -7.75 -7.66
C GLY A 30 -10.74 -6.68 -7.62
N LEU A 31 -9.47 -7.09 -7.56
CA LEU A 31 -8.34 -6.19 -7.84
C LEU A 31 -8.24 -5.92 -9.35
N ARG A 32 -8.58 -4.70 -9.77
CA ARG A 32 -8.84 -4.37 -11.19
C ARG A 32 -7.58 -4.06 -12.00
N ASP A 33 -6.63 -3.37 -11.39
CA ASP A 33 -5.33 -2.97 -11.93
C ASP A 33 -4.28 -2.91 -10.80
N ASP A 34 -3.07 -2.48 -11.15
CA ASP A 34 -1.89 -2.40 -10.30
C ASP A 34 -1.47 -0.95 -10.01
N THR A 35 -2.43 -0.01 -10.06
CA THR A 35 -2.20 1.37 -9.63
C THR A 35 -2.18 1.47 -8.10
N TYR A 36 -1.49 2.49 -7.60
CA TYR A 36 -1.51 2.85 -6.19
C TYR A 36 -2.94 3.07 -5.67
N GLY A 37 -3.77 3.76 -6.45
CA GLY A 37 -5.15 4.04 -6.11
C GLY A 37 -6.01 2.79 -5.96
N GLU A 38 -5.88 1.88 -6.92
CA GLU A 38 -6.60 0.62 -6.88
C GLU A 38 -6.14 -0.27 -5.71
N ALA A 39 -4.84 -0.32 -5.42
CA ALA A 39 -4.32 -1.01 -4.24
C ALA A 39 -4.87 -0.42 -2.94
N LYS A 40 -4.90 0.91 -2.83
CA LYS A 40 -5.48 1.63 -1.69
C LYS A 40 -6.95 1.25 -1.50
N ARG A 41 -7.75 1.26 -2.57
CA ARG A 41 -9.17 0.90 -2.56
C ARG A 41 -9.39 -0.57 -2.21
N PHE A 42 -8.67 -1.49 -2.86
CA PHE A 42 -8.89 -2.92 -2.74
C PHE A 42 -8.47 -3.48 -1.39
N PHE A 43 -7.31 -3.05 -0.87
CA PHE A 43 -6.81 -3.49 0.44
C PHE A 43 -7.31 -2.63 1.60
N GLU A 44 -8.19 -1.66 1.33
CA GLU A 44 -8.74 -0.73 2.32
C GLU A 44 -7.66 -0.03 3.16
N MET A 45 -6.55 0.31 2.51
CA MET A 45 -5.39 0.91 3.17
C MET A 45 -5.48 2.43 3.15
N SER A 46 -5.04 3.06 4.24
CA SER A 46 -4.76 4.50 4.21
C SER A 46 -3.53 4.82 3.36
N ASP A 47 -3.42 6.08 2.93
CA ASP A 47 -2.23 6.58 2.24
C ASP A 47 -0.94 6.36 3.06
N TRP A 48 -1.03 6.48 4.39
CA TRP A 48 0.10 6.25 5.28
C TRP A 48 0.53 4.78 5.30
N GLN A 49 -0.41 3.85 5.47
CA GLN A 49 -0.12 2.42 5.47
C GLN A 49 0.45 1.97 4.13
N LEU A 50 -0.12 2.44 3.02
CA LEU A 50 0.36 2.08 1.70
C LEU A 50 1.74 2.68 1.44
N HIS A 51 1.97 3.95 1.83
CA HIS A 51 3.29 4.58 1.77
C HIS A 51 4.35 3.78 2.54
N GLU A 52 4.02 3.30 3.74
CA GLU A 52 4.92 2.44 4.52
C GLU A 52 5.17 1.08 3.88
N VAL A 53 4.30 0.59 2.99
CA VAL A 53 4.47 -0.69 2.30
C VAL A 53 5.19 -0.54 0.96
N VAL A 54 5.00 0.56 0.23
CA VAL A 54 5.47 0.68 -1.16
C VAL A 54 6.47 1.81 -1.42
N CYS A 55 6.66 2.79 -0.52
CA CYS A 55 7.63 3.85 -0.80
C CYS A 55 9.08 3.39 -0.60
N HIS A 56 9.92 3.66 -1.61
CA HIS A 56 11.38 3.55 -1.54
C HIS A 56 12.03 4.61 -0.61
N CYS A 57 11.25 5.55 -0.08
CA CYS A 57 11.66 6.67 0.78
C CYS A 57 12.52 6.22 1.98
N HIS A 58 12.24 5.03 2.53
CA HIS A 58 12.90 4.51 3.73
C HIS A 58 13.92 3.40 3.46
N VAL A 59 13.97 2.88 2.22
CA VAL A 59 14.65 1.61 1.90
C VAL A 59 15.59 1.72 0.69
N GLY A 60 15.57 2.86 -0.02
CA GLY A 60 16.31 3.05 -1.26
C GLY A 60 15.62 2.38 -2.45
N ALA A 61 16.26 2.46 -3.62
CA ALA A 61 15.66 2.06 -4.90
C ALA A 61 15.19 0.60 -4.98
N ASN A 62 15.74 -0.30 -4.14
CA ASN A 62 15.36 -1.71 -4.10
C ASN A 62 14.70 -2.03 -2.76
N MET A 63 13.42 -2.38 -2.80
CA MET A 63 12.67 -2.81 -1.62
C MET A 63 12.66 -4.34 -1.54
N PRO A 64 13.31 -4.96 -0.54
CA PRO A 64 13.30 -6.41 -0.42
C PRO A 64 11.91 -6.90 0.01
N ALA A 65 11.45 -8.03 -0.55
CA ALA A 65 10.13 -8.60 -0.27
C ALA A 65 9.85 -8.78 1.24
N ARG A 66 10.86 -9.16 2.03
CA ARG A 66 10.74 -9.29 3.50
C ARG A 66 10.33 -8.00 4.19
N TRP A 67 10.75 -6.85 3.66
CA TRP A 67 10.42 -5.54 4.21
C TRP A 67 8.97 -5.19 3.91
N ALA A 68 8.53 -5.35 2.66
CA ALA A 68 7.13 -5.15 2.29
C ALA A 68 6.20 -6.03 3.14
N ALA A 69 6.53 -7.32 3.28
CA ALA A 69 5.80 -8.25 4.13
C ALA A 69 5.79 -7.81 5.61
N SER A 70 6.91 -7.29 6.13
CA SER A 70 6.95 -6.77 7.51
C SER A 70 6.00 -5.57 7.70
N ARG A 71 5.89 -4.70 6.70
CA ARG A 71 5.04 -3.50 6.77
C ARG A 71 3.57 -3.82 6.60
N VAL A 72 3.24 -4.78 5.74
CA VAL A 72 1.88 -5.35 5.67
C VAL A 72 1.48 -5.93 7.03
N ARG A 73 2.34 -6.71 7.69
CA ARG A 73 2.06 -7.26 9.03
C ARG A 73 1.87 -6.17 10.08
N ALA A 74 2.68 -5.11 10.03
CA ALA A 74 2.53 -3.97 10.93
C ALA A 74 1.17 -3.26 10.71
N ALA A 75 0.75 -3.10 9.45
CA ALA A 75 -0.52 -2.45 9.09
C ALA A 75 -1.76 -3.22 9.57
N ILE A 76 -1.70 -4.55 9.68
CA ILE A 76 -2.81 -5.42 10.11
C ILE A 76 -2.78 -5.80 11.59
N SER A 77 -1.76 -5.38 12.35
CA SER A 77 -1.60 -5.82 13.74
C SER A 77 -2.69 -5.24 14.66
N PRO A 78 -3.27 -6.01 15.61
CA PRO A 78 -4.43 -5.61 16.43
C PRO A 78 -4.31 -4.33 17.27
N GLY A 79 -3.09 -3.78 17.44
CA GLY A 79 -2.86 -2.48 18.09
C GLY A 79 -2.82 -1.28 17.14
N ALA A 80 -2.78 -1.53 15.83
CA ALA A 80 -2.76 -0.49 14.81
C ALA A 80 -4.15 0.06 14.51
N GLY A 81 -5.24 -0.69 14.69
CA GLY A 81 -6.59 -0.26 14.29
C GLY A 81 -7.07 1.04 14.95
N ILE A 82 -7.04 1.12 16.29
CA ILE A 82 -7.47 2.32 17.04
C ILE A 82 -6.48 3.47 16.87
N LEU A 83 -5.16 3.21 16.89
CA LEU A 83 -4.14 4.24 16.75
C LEU A 83 -4.02 4.77 15.31
N ALA A 84 -4.22 3.94 14.29
CA ALA A 84 -4.25 4.34 12.89
C ALA A 84 -5.55 5.08 12.56
N TRP A 85 -6.70 4.66 13.12
CA TRP A 85 -7.95 5.43 13.05
C TRP A 85 -7.79 6.81 13.69
N LEU A 86 -7.24 6.89 14.91
CA LEU A 86 -6.96 8.18 15.57
C LEU A 86 -5.99 9.05 14.74
N ARG A 87 -4.92 8.49 14.16
CA ARG A 87 -4.00 9.28 13.31
C ARG A 87 -4.63 9.75 12.01
N ALA A 88 -5.51 8.96 11.40
CA ALA A 88 -6.23 9.34 10.17
C ALA A 88 -7.22 10.49 10.40
N VAL A 89 -7.81 10.59 11.60
CA VAL A 89 -8.75 11.66 11.96
C VAL A 89 -8.03 12.99 12.30
N PHE A 90 -6.81 12.93 12.85
CA PHE A 90 -6.07 14.11 13.31
C PHE A 90 -5.00 14.65 12.35
N MET A 91 -4.69 13.94 11.26
CA MET A 91 -3.73 14.36 10.24
C MET A 91 -4.45 14.60 8.90
N HIS A 92 -5.36 15.58 8.91
CA HIS A 92 -5.95 16.20 7.72
C HIS A 92 -5.33 17.58 7.50
#